data_AF-A0A1G3L1S4-F1
#
_entry.id   AF-A0A1G3L1S4-F1
#
_cell.length_a   1.000
_cell.length_b   1.000
_cell.length_c   1.000
_cell.angle_alpha   90.00
_cell.angle_beta   90.00
_cell.angle_gamma   90.00
#
_symmetry.space_group_name_H-M   'P 1'
#
loop_
_entity.id
_entity.type
_entity.pdbx_description
1 polymer ?
#
loop_
_entity_poly.entity_id
_entity_poly.type
_entity_poly.pdbx_seq_one_letter_code
_entity_poly.pdbx_strand_id
1 'polypeptide(L)' 'MVKNIYLDTNIFIYLFEDKEPYKTKFLNFYFNNDAKYYTSVFTLAEILVNVYKENRNDLVNIYIEKIKNFVEEIRNNRY' A
#
# COMPACT_ATOMS: atom_id res chain seq x y z
N MET A 1 23.41 1.57 -8.62
CA MET A 1 22.30 1.16 -9.51
C MET A 1 21.05 1.13 -8.64
N VAL A 2 20.07 1.99 -8.89
CA VAL A 2 18.85 2.06 -8.05
C VAL A 2 18.05 0.78 -8.26
N LYS A 3 17.69 0.09 -7.18
CA LYS A 3 16.90 -1.15 -7.25
C LYS A 3 15.44 -0.81 -7.55
N ASN A 4 14.77 -1.63 -8.35
CA ASN A 4 13.33 -1.54 -8.56
C ASN A 4 12.66 -2.65 -7.75
N ILE A 5 11.74 -2.29 -6.87
CA ILE A 5 11.05 -3.22 -5.96
C ILE A 5 9.55 -3.14 -6.24
N TYR A 6 8.94 -4.30 -6.49
CA TYR A 6 7.49 -4.41 -6.61
C TYR A 6 6.88 -4.74 -5.25
N LEU A 7 5.89 -3.95 -4.84
CA LEU A 7 5.12 -4.11 -3.61
C LEU A 7 3.83 -4.87 -3.93
N ASP A 8 3.69 -6.01 -3.29
CA ASP A 8 2.53 -6.89 -3.42
C ASP A 8 1.46 -6.60 -2.36
N THR A 9 0.26 -7.16 -2.55
CA THR A 9 -0.96 -6.96 -1.76
C THR A 9 -0.72 -7.02 -0.24
N ASN A 10 0.05 -8.00 0.22
CA ASN A 10 0.30 -8.24 1.65
C ASN A 10 0.93 -7.04 2.38
N ILE A 11 1.83 -6.29 1.73
CA ILE A 11 2.49 -5.15 2.37
C ILE A 11 1.48 -4.07 2.74
N PHE A 12 0.54 -3.80 1.84
CA PHE A 12 -0.50 -2.80 2.07
C PHE A 12 -1.47 -3.24 3.17
N ILE A 13 -1.82 -4.52 3.22
CA ILE A 13 -2.64 -5.08 4.31
C ILE A 13 -1.97 -4.83 5.66
N TYR A 14 -0.68 -5.14 5.78
CA TYR A 14 0.05 -4.95 7.04
C TYR A 14 0.17 -3.48 7.44
N LEU A 15 0.37 -2.59 6.47
CA LEU A 15 0.44 -1.15 6.70
C LEU A 15 -0.91 -0.54 7.07
N PHE A 16 -2.00 -0.99 6.43
CA PHE A 16 -3.31 -0.38 6.59
C PHE A 16 -4.04 -0.88 7.84
N GLU A 17 -3.79 -2.11 8.25
CA GLU A 17 -4.35 -2.73 9.46
C GLU A 17 -3.39 -2.66 10.67
N ASP A 18 -2.31 -1.86 10.59
CA ASP A 18 -1.34 -1.68 11.67
C ASP A 18 -0.78 -2.99 12.25
N LYS A 19 -0.49 -3.98 11.38
CA LYS A 19 -0.01 -5.31 11.81
C LYS A 19 1.47 -5.31 12.15
N GLU A 20 1.75 -5.27 13.44
CA GLU A 20 3.10 -5.55 13.96
C GLU A 20 3.43 -7.06 13.93
N PRO A 21 4.70 -7.45 13.77
CA PRO A 21 5.89 -6.59 13.59
C PRO A 21 6.14 -6.18 12.13
N TYR A 22 5.26 -6.58 11.21
CA TYR A 22 5.49 -6.48 9.77
C TYR A 22 5.48 -5.04 9.26
N LYS A 23 4.60 -4.20 9.82
CA LYS A 23 4.61 -2.75 9.60
C LYS A 23 5.98 -2.15 9.92
N THR A 24 6.48 -2.34 11.14
CA THR A 24 7.79 -1.81 11.54
C THR A 24 8.93 -2.32 10.65
N LYS A 25 8.92 -3.63 10.34
CA LYS A 25 9.93 -4.22 9.44
C LYS A 25 9.90 -3.60 8.05
N PHE A 26 8.71 -3.40 7.47
CA PHE A 26 8.57 -2.79 6.16
C PHE A 26 9.01 -1.32 6.18
N LEU A 27 8.60 -0.53 7.16
CA LEU A 27 9.00 0.88 7.25
C LEU A 27 10.53 1.01 7.38
N ASN A 28 11.15 0.18 8.24
CA ASN A 28 12.60 0.13 8.34
C ASN A 28 13.26 -0.26 7.00
N PHE A 29 12.69 -1.22 6.28
CA PHE A 29 13.19 -1.58 4.96
C PHE A 29 13.05 -0.43 3.96
N TYR A 30 11.87 0.21 3.90
CA TYR A 30 11.54 1.29 2.97
C TYR A 30 12.45 2.50 3.13
N PHE A 31 12.64 2.99 4.36
CA PHE A 31 13.44 4.18 4.63
C PHE A 31 14.95 3.95 4.52
N ASN A 32 15.43 2.73 4.73
CA ASN A 32 16.87 2.41 4.69
C ASN A 32 17.35 1.86 3.35
N ASN A 33 16.47 1.74 2.34
CA ASN A 33 16.85 1.25 1.01
C ASN A 33 16.63 2.33 -0.05
N ASP A 34 17.71 2.70 -0.75
CA ASP A 34 17.65 3.50 -1.96
C ASP A 34 17.13 2.64 -3.13
N ALA A 35 15.80 2.67 -3.28
CA ALA A 35 15.07 1.89 -4.28
C ALA A 35 13.87 2.68 -4.80
N LYS A 36 13.46 2.35 -6.02
CA LYS A 36 12.17 2.76 -6.58
C LYS A 36 11.15 1.67 -6.29
N TYR A 37 10.02 2.08 -5.72
CA TYR A 37 8.94 1.18 -5.34
C TYR A 37 7.79 1.30 -6.33
N TYR A 38 7.24 0.17 -6.72
CA TYR A 38 6.16 0.07 -7.69
C TYR A 38 5.08 -0.86 -7.17
N THR A 39 3.83 -0.62 -7.58
CA THR A 39 2.75 -1.59 -7.43
C THR A 39 1.83 -1.48 -8.65
N SER A 40 0.89 -2.40 -8.79
CA SER A 40 -0.11 -2.34 -9.86
C SER A 40 -1.49 -1.92 -9.34
N VAL A 41 -2.30 -1.39 -10.25
CA VAL A 41 -3.72 -1.14 -9.98
C VAL A 41 -4.46 -2.42 -9.60
N PHE A 42 -4.03 -3.59 -10.12
CA PHE A 42 -4.60 -4.89 -9.77
C PHE A 42 -4.30 -5.27 -8.31
N THR A 43 -3.08 -5.05 -7.84
CA THR A 43 -2.71 -5.21 -6.43
C THR A 43 -3.55 -4.30 -5.53
N LEU A 44 -3.68 -3.02 -5.88
CA LEU A 44 -4.55 -2.07 -5.16
C LEU A 44 -6.03 -2.50 -5.12
N ALA A 45 -6.54 -3.06 -6.23
CA ALA A 45 -7.90 -3.58 -6.30
C ALA A 45 -8.09 -4.85 -5.45
N GLU A 46 -7.11 -5.77 -5.45
CA GLU A 46 -7.15 -7.01 -4.66
C GLU A 46 -7.27 -6.73 -3.16
N ILE A 47 -6.55 -5.72 -2.68
CA ILE A 47 -6.57 -5.28 -1.29
C ILE A 47 -8.01 -4.91 -0.83
N LEU A 48 -8.84 -4.36 -1.72
CA LEU A 48 -10.23 -4.03 -1.42
C LEU A 48 -11.14 -5.28 -1.38
N VAL A 49 -10.83 -6.33 -2.15
CA VAL A 49 -11.70 -7.52 -2.30
C VAL A 49 -11.95 -8.19 -0.95
N ASN A 50 -10.91 -8.40 -0.14
CA ASN A 50 -11.07 -9.08 1.15
C ASN A 50 -11.90 -8.26 2.13
N VAL A 51 -11.67 -6.94 2.16
CA VAL A 51 -12.40 -6.04 3.06
C VAL A 51 -13.89 -5.97 2.73
N TYR A 52 -14.23 -5.93 1.44
CA TYR A 52 -15.62 -6.00 0.99
C TYR A 52 -16.25 -7.37 1.26
N LYS A 53 -15.52 -8.47 1.04
CA LYS A 53 -16.02 -9.83 1.33
C LYS A 53 -16.34 -10.04 2.80
N GLU A 54 -15.56 -9.45 3.70
CA GLU A 54 -15.72 -9.60 5.15
C GLU A 54 -16.68 -8.57 5.77
N ASN A 55 -17.34 -7.71 4.97
CA ASN A 55 -18.18 -6.60 5.44
C ASN A 55 -17.49 -5.69 6.48
N ARG A 56 -16.18 -5.53 6.35
CA ARG A 56 -15.35 -4.70 7.24
C ARG A 56 -15.44 -3.23 6.84
N ASN A 57 -16.62 -2.64 7.02
CA ASN A 57 -16.91 -1.25 6.64
C ASN A 57 -15.96 -0.23 7.30
N ASP A 58 -15.42 -0.58 8.47
CA ASP A 58 -14.35 0.16 9.16
C ASP A 58 -13.08 0.28 8.31
N LEU A 59 -12.67 -0.80 7.66
CA LEU A 59 -11.48 -0.85 6.82
C LEU A 59 -11.74 -0.35 5.39
N VAL A 60 -12.96 -0.51 4.86
CA VAL A 60 -13.30 -0.05 3.49
C VAL A 60 -13.00 1.43 3.32
N ASN A 61 -13.44 2.25 4.28
CA ASN A 61 -13.25 3.70 4.21
C ASN A 61 -11.76 4.06 4.31
N ILE A 62 -11.02 3.42 5.22
CA ILE A 62 -9.57 3.61 5.39
C ILE A 62 -8.84 3.28 4.10
N TYR A 63 -9.18 2.16 3.46
CA TYR A 63 -8.53 1.69 2.25
C TYR A 63 -8.83 2.60 1.06
N ILE A 64 -10.09 3.02 0.89
CA ILE A 64 -10.48 3.95 -0.17
C ILE A 64 -9.77 5.30 -0.02
N GLU A 65 -9.73 5.85 1.19
CA GLU A 65 -9.07 7.14 1.45
C GLU A 65 -7.57 7.06 1.15
N LYS A 66 -6.89 6.04 1.67
CA LYS A 66 -5.45 5.84 1.43
C LYS A 66 -5.11 5.62 -0.04
N ILE A 67 -5.93 4.85 -0.77
CA ILE A 67 -5.74 4.64 -2.21
C ILE A 67 -5.96 5.95 -3.00
N LYS A 68 -7.00 6.73 -2.66
CA LYS A 68 -7.25 8.02 -3.31
C LYS A 68 -6.08 8.99 -3.12
N ASN A 69 -5.61 9.15 -1.88
CA ASN A 69 -4.49 10.03 -1.57
C ASN A 69 -3.23 9.61 -2.34
N PHE A 70 -2.94 8.30 -2.38
CA PHE A 70 -1.80 7.77 -3.13
C PHE A 70 -1.91 8.02 -4.65
N VAL A 71 -3.10 7.85 -5.22
CA VAL A 71 -3.36 8.10 -6.66
C VAL A 71 -3.26 9.60 -6.97
N GLU A 72 -3.75 10.48 -6.10
CA GLU A 72 -3.62 11.93 -6.26
C GLU A 72 -2.16 12.39 -6.15
N GLU A 73 -1.39 11.87 -5.20
CA GLU A 73 0.05 12.14 -5.11
C GLU A 73 0.77 11.72 -6.40
N ILE A 74 0.44 10.56 -6.97
CA ILE A 74 1.01 10.12 -8.26
C ILE A 74 0.59 11.06 -9.40
N ARG A 75 -0.65 11.54 -9.44
CA ARG A 75 -1.14 12.47 -10.46
C ARG A 75 -0.47 13.84 -10.35
N ASN A 76 -0.28 14.34 -9.14
CA ASN A 76 0.25 15.67 -8.88
C ASN A 76 1.78 15.73 -9.01
N ASN A 77 2.49 14.63 -8.79
CA ASN A 77 3.94 14.52 -9.02
C ASN A 77 4.33 14.20 -10.49
N ARG A 78 3.37 14.29 -11.42
CA ARG A 78 3.64 14.22 -12.87
C ARG A 78 3.71 15.63 -13.49
N TYR A 79 4.60 16.49 -13.00
CA TYR A 79 5.13 17.66 -13.71
C TYR A 79 6.55 17.98 -13.23
#